data_AF-A0A1V5JBF5-F1
#
_entry.id   AF-A0A1V5JBF5-F1
#
_cell.length_a   1.000
_cell.length_b   1.000
_cell.length_c   1.000
_cell.angle_alpha   90.00
_cell.angle_beta   90.00
_cell.angle_gamma   90.00
#
_symmetry.space_group_name_H-M   'P 1'
#
loop_
_entity.id
_entity.type
_entity.pdbx_description
1 polymer ?
#
loop_
_entity_poly.entity_id
_entity_poly.type
_entity_poly.pdbx_seq_one_letter_code
_entity_poly.pdbx_strand_id
1 'polypeptide(L)'
;MSYSASALSFMLQGLEKPVIFTGSQLPIGVLRTDGKENLLTAIEIAAATGDGLPMVPEVCIFFGARLFRGNRTIKYSAEHFNAFASPNLPPLAEAGLQIRYNRSIIRHPTVRRPLMVSENIETAVAVLRLFPGIRQETVHTLLTQAGLKGIILETYGTGNAPMSGWFLDELRSFISGGGIVLNVTQCQAGSVEMGLYKTSAGLISAGVISGRDLTTEAAVTKMMVLLGRGLPEGKVSNLLSMSICGEIS
;
A
#
# COMPACT_ATOMS: atom_id res chain seq x y z
N MET A 1 9.84 -1.57 6.33
CA MET A 1 10.09 -0.41 5.45
C MET A 1 8.89 -0.12 4.55
N SER A 2 8.41 -1.05 3.73
CA SER A 2 7.24 -0.84 2.84
C SER A 2 5.98 -0.37 3.57
N TYR A 3 5.63 -0.97 4.71
CA TYR A 3 4.54 -0.48 5.57
C TYR A 3 4.75 0.98 6.00
N SER A 4 5.91 1.32 6.56
CA SER A 4 6.20 2.69 7.04
C SER A 4 6.18 3.73 5.92
N ALA A 5 6.77 3.40 4.77
CA ALA A 5 6.76 4.27 3.60
C ALA A 5 5.34 4.46 3.05
N SER A 6 4.53 3.39 3.05
CA SER A 6 3.13 3.46 2.67
C SER A 6 2.33 4.35 3.62
N ALA A 7 2.44 4.14 4.93
CA ALA A 7 1.78 4.94 5.95
C ALA A 7 2.13 6.44 5.83
N LEU A 8 3.43 6.78 5.75
CA LEU A 8 3.84 8.18 5.60
C LEU A 8 3.32 8.80 4.30
N SER A 9 3.22 8.05 3.21
CA SER A 9 2.65 8.56 1.96
C SER A 9 1.20 9.02 2.10
N PHE A 10 0.42 8.39 2.99
CA PHE A 10 -0.95 8.79 3.29
C PHE A 10 -1.01 9.85 4.40
N MET A 11 -0.06 9.86 5.34
CA MET A 11 -0.04 10.81 6.45
C MET A 11 0.41 12.21 6.02
N LEU A 12 1.39 12.31 5.11
CA LEU A 12 2.02 13.56 4.68
C LEU A 12 1.26 14.21 3.51
N GLN A 13 0.18 14.93 3.81
CA GLN A 13 -0.62 15.62 2.80
C GLN A 13 0.02 16.95 2.40
N GLY A 14 0.12 17.23 1.10
CA GLY A 14 0.80 18.44 0.62
C GLY A 14 2.32 18.35 0.70
N LEU A 15 2.89 17.14 0.64
CA LEU A 15 4.34 16.94 0.60
C LEU A 15 4.95 17.56 -0.66
N GLU A 16 5.92 18.46 -0.48
CA GLU A 16 6.67 19.10 -1.59
C GLU A 16 8.17 18.79 -1.56
N LYS A 17 8.62 17.98 -0.61
CA LYS A 17 10.02 17.61 -0.41
C LYS A 17 10.17 16.08 -0.39
N PRO A 18 11.29 15.54 -0.90
CA PRO A 18 11.53 14.10 -0.89
C PRO A 18 11.58 13.55 0.53
N VAL A 19 10.96 12.39 0.73
CA VAL A 19 11.13 11.57 1.94
C VAL A 19 11.58 10.19 1.47
N ILE A 20 12.87 9.89 1.63
CA ILE A 20 13.48 8.67 1.09
C ILE A 20 13.82 7.72 2.23
N PHE A 21 13.08 6.62 2.30
CA PHE A 21 13.48 5.47 3.10
C PHE A 21 14.60 4.72 2.41
N THR A 22 15.59 4.31 3.18
CA THR A 22 16.68 3.46 2.72
C THR A 22 17.15 2.58 3.88
N GLY A 23 18.07 1.66 3.62
CA GLY A 23 18.65 0.80 4.64
C GLY A 23 19.68 -0.14 4.05
N SER A 24 19.90 -1.28 4.69
CA SER A 24 20.82 -2.31 4.21
C SER A 24 20.37 -3.70 4.61
N GLN A 25 20.77 -4.73 3.86
CA GLN A 25 20.69 -6.12 4.31
C GLN A 25 21.81 -6.45 5.30
N LEU A 26 22.98 -5.83 5.10
CA LEU A 26 24.15 -6.04 5.94
C LEU A 26 24.47 -4.79 6.77
N PRO A 27 24.86 -4.92 8.05
CA PRO A 27 25.25 -3.77 8.87
C PRO A 27 26.34 -2.92 8.21
N ILE A 28 26.28 -1.60 8.35
CA ILE A 28 27.18 -0.68 7.61
C ILE A 28 28.68 -0.87 7.91
N GLY A 29 29.00 -1.50 9.04
CA GLY A 29 30.38 -1.79 9.45
C GLY A 29 31.01 -3.01 8.77
N VAL A 30 30.24 -3.84 8.05
CA VAL A 30 30.79 -5.05 7.42
C VAL A 30 31.28 -4.78 6.00
N LEU A 31 32.32 -5.53 5.56
CA LEU A 31 33.02 -5.29 4.30
C LEU A 31 32.10 -5.25 3.07
N ARG A 32 31.14 -6.17 3.00
CA ARG A 32 30.23 -6.35 1.85
C ARG A 32 28.90 -5.60 2.01
N THR A 33 28.84 -4.60 2.89
CA THR A 33 27.59 -3.87 3.14
C THR A 33 27.07 -3.16 1.89
N ASP A 34 25.77 -3.24 1.67
CA ASP A 34 25.01 -2.43 0.73
C ASP A 34 24.63 -1.06 1.31
N GLY A 35 24.81 -0.85 2.62
CA GLY A 35 24.34 0.34 3.31
C GLY A 35 25.04 1.64 2.93
N LYS A 36 26.32 1.59 2.54
CA LYS A 36 27.07 2.78 2.14
C LYS A 36 26.49 3.39 0.87
N GLU A 37 26.37 2.58 -0.19
CA GLU A 37 25.82 3.01 -1.48
C GLU A 37 24.35 3.40 -1.37
N ASN A 38 23.55 2.60 -0.65
CA ASN A 38 22.14 2.89 -0.41
C ASN A 38 21.92 4.23 0.31
N LEU A 39 22.76 4.59 1.29
CA LEU A 39 22.65 5.84 2.04
C LEU A 39 23.13 7.04 1.21
N LEU A 40 24.31 6.94 0.59
CA LEU A 40 24.87 8.03 -0.20
C LEU A 40 23.95 8.42 -1.35
N THR A 41 23.47 7.42 -2.10
CA THR A 41 22.58 7.67 -3.23
C THR A 41 21.21 8.19 -2.78
N ALA A 42 20.68 7.73 -1.64
CA ALA A 42 19.45 8.29 -1.09
C ALA A 42 19.59 9.78 -0.74
N ILE A 43 20.74 10.19 -0.19
CA ILE A 43 21.03 11.61 0.08
C ILE A 43 21.16 12.40 -1.23
N GLU A 44 21.84 11.86 -2.24
CA GLU A 44 21.96 12.49 -3.55
C GLU A 44 20.58 12.72 -4.18
N ILE A 45 19.70 11.71 -4.16
CA ILE A 45 18.33 11.84 -4.68
C ILE A 45 17.53 12.85 -3.86
N ALA A 46 17.66 12.88 -2.53
CA ALA A 46 16.94 13.82 -1.67
C ALA A 46 17.37 15.28 -1.91
N ALA A 47 18.63 15.50 -2.31
CA ALA A 47 19.16 16.82 -2.63
C ALA A 47 18.93 17.22 -4.10
N ALA A 48 18.61 16.26 -4.98
CA ALA A 48 18.49 16.50 -6.41
C ALA A 48 17.34 17.47 -6.73
N THR A 49 17.62 18.44 -7.60
CA THR A 49 16.65 19.41 -8.09
C THR A 49 16.62 19.47 -9.62
N GLY A 50 15.46 19.80 -10.17
CA GLY A 50 15.24 20.09 -11.58
C GLY A 50 14.28 21.27 -11.69
N ASP A 51 14.60 22.23 -12.54
CA ASP A 51 13.78 23.43 -12.76
C ASP A 51 13.47 24.20 -11.45
N GLY A 52 14.42 24.20 -10.51
CA GLY A 52 14.30 24.85 -9.19
C GLY A 52 13.42 24.11 -8.18
N LEU A 53 12.96 22.90 -8.48
CA LEU A 53 12.11 22.08 -7.62
C LEU A 53 12.79 20.74 -7.29
N PRO A 54 12.44 20.08 -6.16
CA PRO A 54 12.93 18.75 -5.88
C PRO A 54 12.56 17.75 -6.99
N MET A 55 13.51 16.90 -7.36
CA MET A 55 13.32 15.92 -8.44
C MET A 55 12.20 14.91 -8.15
N VAL A 56 12.00 14.53 -6.89
CA VAL A 56 11.00 13.52 -6.48
C VAL A 56 10.34 13.93 -5.16
N PRO A 57 9.29 14.77 -5.18
CA PRO A 57 8.59 15.22 -3.97
C PRO A 57 7.58 14.17 -3.46
N GLU A 58 8.04 12.94 -3.25
CA GLU A 58 7.22 11.81 -2.82
C GLU A 58 7.85 11.08 -1.62
N VAL A 59 7.07 10.21 -0.98
CA VAL A 59 7.61 9.21 -0.06
C VAL A 59 8.09 8.01 -0.87
N CYS A 60 9.37 7.72 -0.81
CA CYS A 60 10.03 6.72 -1.63
C CYS A 60 10.80 5.70 -0.80
N ILE A 61 11.13 4.57 -1.42
CA ILE A 61 12.15 3.63 -0.94
C ILE A 61 13.26 3.57 -1.98
N PHE A 62 14.50 3.84 -1.57
CA PHE A 62 15.68 3.57 -2.38
C PHE A 62 16.37 2.31 -1.88
N PHE A 63 16.55 1.34 -2.76
CA PHE A 63 17.25 0.09 -2.45
C PHE A 63 17.73 -0.59 -3.72
N GLY A 64 18.92 -1.19 -3.72
CA GLY A 64 19.40 -2.00 -4.85
C GLY A 64 19.46 -1.20 -6.16
N ALA A 65 20.00 0.02 -6.09
CA ALA A 65 20.12 0.95 -7.22
C ALA A 65 18.80 1.41 -7.86
N ARG A 66 17.65 1.22 -7.20
CA ARG A 66 16.34 1.64 -7.69
C ARG A 66 15.60 2.47 -6.66
N LEU A 67 14.94 3.53 -7.13
CA LEU A 67 14.02 4.36 -6.36
C LEU A 67 12.59 3.94 -6.68
N PHE A 68 11.83 3.55 -5.68
CA PHE A 68 10.44 3.14 -5.82
C PHE A 68 9.51 4.12 -5.11
N ARG A 69 8.28 4.29 -5.62
CA ARG A 69 7.20 4.93 -4.87
C ARG A 69 6.88 4.09 -3.64
N GLY A 70 6.92 4.68 -2.45
CA GLY A 70 6.87 3.94 -1.18
C GLY A 70 5.64 3.04 -1.04
N ASN A 71 4.46 3.57 -1.37
CA ASN A 71 3.16 2.88 -1.33
C ASN A 71 2.89 1.92 -2.51
N ARG A 72 3.91 1.61 -3.30
CA ARG A 72 3.88 0.57 -4.34
C ARG A 72 4.84 -0.58 -4.06
N THR A 73 5.56 -0.52 -2.94
CA THR A 73 6.61 -1.50 -2.64
C THR A 73 6.14 -2.66 -1.79
N ILE A 74 6.80 -3.80 -1.99
CA ILE A 74 6.82 -4.95 -1.10
C ILE A 74 8.27 -5.31 -0.78
N LYS A 75 8.51 -5.96 0.37
CA LYS A 75 9.79 -6.65 0.61
C LYS A 75 9.73 -8.02 -0.04
N TYR A 76 10.22 -8.12 -1.27
CA TYR A 76 10.19 -9.31 -2.10
C TYR A 76 11.16 -10.40 -1.65
N SER A 77 12.34 -10.03 -1.13
CA SER A 77 13.35 -11.00 -0.69
C SER A 77 13.89 -10.66 0.70
N ALA A 78 14.11 -11.71 1.51
CA ALA A 78 14.78 -11.61 2.80
C ALA A 78 16.29 -11.84 2.72
N GLU A 79 16.82 -12.29 1.57
CA GLU A 79 18.21 -12.73 1.42
C GLU A 79 18.99 -11.93 0.37
N HIS A 80 18.33 -11.50 -0.72
CA HIS A 80 19.00 -10.78 -1.79
C HIS A 80 19.11 -9.28 -1.51
N PHE A 81 20.19 -8.66 -2.00
CA PHE A 81 20.36 -7.21 -1.96
C PHE A 81 19.26 -6.45 -2.71
N ASN A 82 18.66 -7.05 -3.74
CA ASN A 82 17.45 -6.53 -4.37
C ASN A 82 16.22 -6.98 -3.57
N ALA A 83 16.13 -6.50 -2.32
CA ALA A 83 15.14 -6.96 -1.34
C ALA A 83 13.73 -6.39 -1.56
N PHE A 84 13.61 -5.28 -2.28
CA PHE A 84 12.34 -4.59 -2.52
C PHE A 84 11.96 -4.64 -3.99
N ALA A 85 10.65 -4.73 -4.24
CA ALA A 85 10.07 -4.67 -5.57
C ALA A 85 8.86 -3.75 -5.58
N SER A 86 8.50 -3.25 -6.76
CA SER A 86 7.27 -2.51 -7.02
C SER A 86 6.54 -3.20 -8.18
N PRO A 87 5.69 -4.20 -7.89
CA PRO A 87 5.20 -5.10 -8.94
C PRO A 87 4.26 -4.45 -9.96
N ASN A 88 3.50 -3.44 -9.53
CA ASN A 88 2.47 -2.78 -10.35
C ASN A 88 2.86 -1.36 -10.81
N LEU A 89 4.07 -0.88 -10.48
CA LEU A 89 4.57 0.42 -10.94
C LEU A 89 6.08 0.34 -11.20
N PRO A 90 6.59 0.82 -12.36
CA PRO A 90 8.03 0.91 -12.61
C PRO A 90 8.77 1.77 -11.56
N PRO A 91 10.10 1.59 -11.39
CA PRO A 91 10.91 2.49 -10.57
C PRO A 91 10.76 3.96 -10.99
N LEU A 92 10.73 4.86 -10.02
CA LEU A 92 10.76 6.30 -10.23
C LEU A 92 12.14 6.77 -10.71
N ALA A 93 13.20 6.07 -10.32
CA ALA A 93 14.55 6.30 -10.83
C ALA A 93 15.42 5.05 -10.74
N GLU A 94 16.45 4.99 -11.57
CA GLU A 94 17.50 3.97 -11.51
C GLU A 94 18.87 4.64 -11.39
N ALA A 95 19.67 4.21 -10.42
CA ALA A 95 21.02 4.70 -10.17
C ALA A 95 22.03 3.83 -10.93
N GLY A 96 22.63 4.40 -11.98
CA GLY A 96 23.77 3.81 -12.70
C GLY A 96 24.96 4.77 -12.65
N LEU A 97 25.65 4.94 -13.79
CA LEU A 97 26.67 6.01 -13.93
C LEU A 97 26.08 7.41 -13.66
N GLN A 98 24.80 7.58 -13.95
CA GLN A 98 23.99 8.73 -13.58
C GLN A 98 22.64 8.22 -13.06
N ILE A 99 21.96 9.03 -12.23
CA ILE A 99 20.60 8.72 -11.78
C ILE A 99 19.62 9.10 -12.88
N ARG A 100 18.90 8.12 -13.42
CA ARG A 100 17.89 8.31 -14.47
C ARG A 100 16.51 8.35 -13.85
N TYR A 101 15.87 9.51 -13.88
CA TYR A 101 14.53 9.73 -13.33
C TYR A 101 13.44 9.51 -14.37
N ASN A 102 12.43 8.71 -14.04
CA ASN A 102 11.22 8.56 -14.84
C ASN A 102 10.22 9.69 -14.54
N ARG A 103 10.49 10.88 -15.09
CA ARG A 103 9.69 12.10 -14.88
C ARG A 103 8.21 11.95 -15.28
N SER A 104 7.88 11.00 -16.14
CA SER A 104 6.50 10.78 -16.59
C SER A 104 5.58 10.17 -15.52
N ILE A 105 6.15 9.47 -14.53
CA ILE A 105 5.39 8.82 -13.45
C ILE A 105 5.62 9.47 -12.08
N ILE A 106 6.66 10.28 -11.93
CA ILE A 106 6.92 11.06 -10.72
C ILE A 106 5.82 12.12 -10.58
N ARG A 107 5.19 12.16 -9.41
CA ARG A 107 4.12 13.11 -9.10
C ARG A 107 4.73 14.37 -8.52
N HIS A 108 4.41 15.50 -9.14
CA HIS A 108 4.69 16.82 -8.60
C HIS A 108 3.37 17.46 -8.14
N PRO A 109 3.37 18.23 -7.02
CA PRO A 109 2.21 19.00 -6.61
C PRO A 109 1.80 19.98 -7.73
N THR A 110 0.57 19.86 -8.24
CA THR A 110 0.02 20.83 -9.20
C THR A 110 -0.44 22.12 -8.52
N VAL A 111 -0.82 22.02 -7.24
CA VAL A 111 -1.20 23.13 -6.38
C VAL A 111 -0.42 23.02 -5.08
N ARG A 112 0.31 24.08 -4.73
CA ARG A 112 1.04 24.14 -3.47
C ARG A 112 0.08 24.25 -2.29
N ARG A 113 0.34 23.47 -1.24
CA ARG A 113 -0.44 23.47 0.00
C ARG A 113 0.50 23.31 1.18
N PRO A 114 0.17 23.88 2.35
CA PRO A 114 0.92 23.59 3.58
C PRO A 114 0.96 22.08 3.84
N LEU A 115 2.10 21.59 4.33
CA LEU A 115 2.23 20.21 4.79
C LEU A 115 1.29 19.99 5.97
N MET A 116 0.38 19.03 5.84
CA MET A 116 -0.52 18.57 6.89
C MET A 116 -0.19 17.13 7.23
N VAL A 117 0.07 16.84 8.50
CA VAL A 117 0.40 15.50 8.98
C VAL A 117 -0.83 14.89 9.66
N SER A 118 -1.27 13.72 9.17
CA SER A 118 -2.28 12.92 9.87
C SER A 118 -1.61 12.09 10.96
N GLU A 119 -1.79 12.45 12.23
CA GLU A 119 -1.15 11.77 13.36
C GLU A 119 -1.97 10.59 13.92
N ASN A 120 -3.30 10.64 13.76
CA ASN A 120 -4.20 9.59 14.22
C ASN A 120 -4.23 8.43 13.23
N ILE A 121 -3.98 7.23 13.74
CA ILE A 121 -3.98 5.98 12.98
C ILE A 121 -4.88 5.00 13.73
N GLU A 122 -5.89 4.47 13.05
CA GLU A 122 -6.75 3.41 13.59
C GLU A 122 -6.07 2.05 13.43
N THR A 123 -5.94 1.30 14.52
CA THR A 123 -5.25 0.00 14.53
C THR A 123 -6.21 -1.18 14.60
N ALA A 124 -7.52 -0.95 14.76
CA ALA A 124 -8.55 -1.99 14.70
C ALA A 124 -8.82 -2.43 13.25
N VAL A 125 -7.77 -2.89 12.58
CA VAL A 125 -7.74 -3.39 11.21
C VAL A 125 -7.10 -4.78 11.20
N ALA A 126 -7.71 -5.73 10.49
CA ALA A 126 -7.17 -7.08 10.34
C ALA A 126 -6.86 -7.41 8.87
N VAL A 127 -6.01 -8.41 8.66
CA VAL A 127 -5.74 -8.99 7.33
C VAL A 127 -6.26 -10.43 7.34
N LEU A 128 -7.19 -10.74 6.44
CA LEU A 128 -7.73 -12.09 6.25
C LEU A 128 -7.25 -12.64 4.92
N ARG A 129 -6.24 -13.52 4.97
CA ARG A 129 -5.76 -14.24 3.79
C ARG A 129 -6.57 -15.50 3.54
N LEU A 130 -7.17 -15.61 2.37
CA LEU A 130 -7.93 -16.80 2.00
C LEU A 130 -7.02 -17.97 1.59
N PHE A 131 -7.39 -19.18 1.96
CA PHE A 131 -6.74 -20.41 1.48
C PHE A 131 -7.79 -21.54 1.41
N PRO A 132 -7.60 -22.57 0.58
CA PRO A 132 -8.52 -23.70 0.51
C PRO A 132 -8.64 -24.37 1.89
N GLY A 133 -9.85 -24.53 2.39
CA GLY A 133 -10.11 -25.08 3.72
C GLY A 133 -10.22 -24.04 4.84
N ILE A 134 -10.24 -22.74 4.54
CA ILE A 134 -10.60 -21.72 5.53
C ILE A 134 -11.95 -22.05 6.18
N ARG A 135 -11.98 -22.01 7.51
CA ARG A 135 -13.13 -22.44 8.30
C ARG A 135 -14.07 -21.29 8.63
N GLN A 136 -15.37 -21.57 8.68
CA GLN A 136 -16.38 -20.59 9.07
C GLN A 136 -16.11 -20.03 10.46
N GLU A 137 -15.74 -20.88 11.43
CA GLU A 137 -15.55 -20.42 12.82
C GLU A 137 -14.39 -19.44 12.94
N THR A 138 -13.33 -19.61 12.14
CA THR A 138 -12.19 -18.69 12.09
C THR A 138 -12.62 -17.32 11.56
N VAL A 139 -13.37 -17.31 10.45
CA VAL A 139 -13.88 -16.07 9.85
C VAL A 139 -14.86 -15.39 10.80
N HIS A 140 -15.80 -16.13 11.37
CA HIS A 140 -16.78 -15.62 12.33
C HIS A 140 -16.10 -15.00 13.56
N THR A 141 -15.14 -15.68 14.17
CA THR A 141 -14.42 -15.18 15.36
C THR A 141 -13.70 -13.87 15.06
N LEU A 142 -13.08 -13.76 13.88
CA LEU A 142 -12.43 -12.52 13.46
C LEU A 142 -13.45 -11.38 13.27
N LEU A 143 -14.51 -11.63 12.50
CA LEU A 143 -15.48 -10.62 12.10
C LEU A 143 -16.37 -10.13 13.26
N THR A 144 -16.53 -10.95 14.30
CA THR A 144 -17.29 -10.59 15.51
C THR A 144 -16.41 -10.03 16.62
N GLN A 145 -15.10 -9.90 16.40
CA GLN A 145 -14.19 -9.31 17.39
C GLN A 145 -14.61 -7.88 17.71
N ALA A 146 -14.87 -7.61 18.99
CA ALA A 146 -15.29 -6.30 19.46
C ALA A 146 -14.28 -5.21 19.05
N GLY A 147 -14.80 -4.14 18.46
CA GLY A 147 -14.04 -2.97 18.06
C GLY A 147 -13.31 -3.07 16.72
N LEU A 148 -13.35 -4.21 16.01
CA LEU A 148 -12.78 -4.33 14.66
C LEU A 148 -13.52 -3.40 13.69
N LYS A 149 -12.78 -2.53 12.99
CA LYS A 149 -13.35 -1.51 12.09
C LYS A 149 -13.10 -1.79 10.61
N GLY A 150 -12.06 -2.55 10.29
CA GLY A 150 -11.67 -2.75 8.90
C GLY A 150 -10.94 -4.06 8.65
N ILE A 151 -11.10 -4.60 7.44
CA ILE A 151 -10.45 -5.84 7.02
C ILE A 151 -9.88 -5.70 5.63
N ILE A 152 -8.63 -6.08 5.49
CA ILE A 152 -8.01 -6.36 4.20
C ILE A 152 -8.23 -7.83 3.89
N LEU A 153 -9.10 -8.10 2.91
CA LEU A 153 -9.41 -9.45 2.45
C LEU A 153 -8.47 -9.78 1.28
N GLU A 154 -7.48 -10.65 1.52
CA GLU A 154 -6.60 -11.11 0.46
C GLU A 154 -7.23 -12.29 -0.28
N THR A 155 -7.65 -12.08 -1.52
CA THR A 155 -8.37 -13.04 -2.35
C THR A 155 -7.51 -13.62 -3.47
N TYR A 156 -8.01 -14.62 -4.19
CA TYR A 156 -7.26 -15.28 -5.26
C TYR A 156 -7.34 -14.50 -6.58
N GLY A 157 -6.22 -14.46 -7.32
CA GLY A 157 -6.17 -13.96 -8.70
C GLY A 157 -6.74 -12.55 -8.80
N THR A 158 -7.75 -12.35 -9.63
CA THR A 158 -8.36 -11.04 -9.89
C THR A 158 -9.43 -10.62 -8.86
N GLY A 159 -9.46 -11.21 -7.66
CA GLY A 159 -10.40 -10.80 -6.61
C GLY A 159 -11.37 -11.87 -6.10
N ASN A 160 -11.08 -13.16 -6.31
CA ASN A 160 -12.05 -14.25 -6.11
C ASN A 160 -12.00 -14.83 -4.69
N ALA A 161 -13.18 -15.04 -4.10
CA ALA A 161 -13.36 -15.64 -2.78
C ALA A 161 -14.33 -16.84 -2.82
N PRO A 162 -14.44 -17.62 -1.73
CA PRO A 162 -15.46 -18.65 -1.59
C PRO A 162 -16.88 -18.12 -1.83
N MET A 163 -17.69 -18.90 -2.53
CA MET A 163 -19.09 -18.59 -2.83
C MET A 163 -20.08 -19.25 -1.86
N SER A 164 -19.58 -19.80 -0.75
CA SER A 164 -20.45 -20.36 0.27
C SER A 164 -21.32 -19.27 0.88
N GLY A 165 -22.61 -19.56 1.08
CA GLY A 165 -23.57 -18.60 1.64
C GLY A 165 -23.09 -18.03 2.96
N TRP A 166 -22.62 -18.90 3.86
CA TRP A 166 -22.06 -18.49 5.15
C TRP A 166 -20.96 -17.44 5.04
N PHE A 167 -20.07 -17.52 4.04
CA PHE A 167 -18.94 -16.60 3.93
C PHE A 167 -19.43 -15.20 3.55
N LEU A 168 -20.35 -15.12 2.60
CA LEU A 168 -20.95 -13.85 2.20
C LEU A 168 -21.82 -13.26 3.31
N ASP A 169 -22.53 -14.10 4.08
CA ASP A 169 -23.39 -13.66 5.18
C ASP A 169 -22.57 -13.08 6.34
N GLU A 170 -21.43 -13.69 6.66
CA GLU A 170 -20.49 -13.16 7.66
C GLU A 170 -19.94 -11.79 7.23
N LEU A 171 -19.55 -11.63 5.96
CA LEU A 171 -19.09 -10.34 5.43
C LEU A 171 -20.20 -9.28 5.45
N ARG A 172 -21.42 -9.63 5.05
CA ARG A 172 -22.58 -8.72 5.11
C ARG A 172 -22.89 -8.30 6.54
N SER A 173 -22.83 -9.23 7.49
CA SER A 173 -23.04 -8.94 8.90
C SER A 173 -22.03 -7.91 9.41
N PHE A 174 -20.74 -8.14 9.16
CA PHE A 174 -19.67 -7.20 9.52
C PHE A 174 -19.88 -5.81 8.89
N ILE A 175 -20.19 -5.77 7.59
CA ILE A 175 -20.38 -4.51 6.86
C ILE A 175 -21.63 -3.77 7.34
N SER A 176 -22.74 -4.46 7.59
CA SER A 176 -23.96 -3.84 8.13
C SER A 176 -23.79 -3.30 9.56
N GLY A 177 -22.80 -3.81 10.30
CA GLY A 177 -22.35 -3.25 11.59
C GLY A 177 -21.44 -2.03 11.47
N GLY A 178 -21.14 -1.54 10.25
CA GLY A 178 -20.25 -0.40 9.99
C GLY A 178 -18.78 -0.78 9.76
N GLY A 179 -18.48 -2.07 9.63
CA GLY A 179 -17.15 -2.56 9.29
C GLY A 179 -16.83 -2.37 7.80
N ILE A 180 -15.57 -2.08 7.46
CA ILE A 180 -15.14 -1.91 6.06
C ILE A 180 -14.34 -3.12 5.59
N VAL A 181 -14.67 -3.68 4.43
CA VAL A 181 -13.90 -4.77 3.81
C VAL A 181 -13.29 -4.30 2.50
N LEU A 182 -11.96 -4.34 2.40
CA LEU A 182 -11.20 -4.01 1.21
C LEU A 182 -10.58 -5.28 0.61
N ASN A 183 -10.96 -5.59 -0.62
CA ASN A 183 -10.46 -6.75 -1.36
C ASN A 183 -9.15 -6.43 -2.09
N VAL A 184 -8.07 -7.13 -1.74
CA VAL A 184 -6.79 -7.11 -2.46
C VAL A 184 -6.44 -8.50 -2.96
N THR A 185 -5.60 -8.60 -3.98
CA THR A 185 -5.14 -9.89 -4.46
C THR A 185 -3.99 -10.41 -3.60
N GLN A 186 -3.94 -11.73 -3.41
CA GLN A 186 -2.78 -12.43 -2.85
C GLN A 186 -1.59 -12.51 -3.80
N CYS A 187 -1.81 -12.25 -5.10
CA CYS A 187 -0.77 -12.21 -6.12
C CYS A 187 0.10 -10.97 -5.93
N GLN A 188 1.40 -11.09 -6.19
CA GLN A 188 2.31 -9.95 -6.03
C GLN A 188 2.07 -8.85 -7.07
N ALA A 189 1.67 -9.22 -8.29
CA ALA A 189 1.34 -8.31 -9.38
C ALA A 189 -0.07 -8.59 -9.93
N GLY A 190 -0.68 -7.56 -10.51
CA GLY A 190 -2.05 -7.59 -11.02
C GLY A 190 -2.99 -6.69 -10.22
N SER A 191 -4.26 -6.70 -10.63
CA SER A 191 -5.33 -5.88 -10.05
C SER A 191 -6.54 -6.73 -9.72
N VAL A 192 -7.24 -6.35 -8.65
CA VAL A 192 -8.59 -6.84 -8.35
C VAL A 192 -9.59 -6.22 -9.33
N GLU A 193 -10.25 -7.07 -10.10
CA GLU A 193 -11.29 -6.74 -11.08
C GLU A 193 -12.60 -7.42 -10.67
N MET A 194 -13.23 -6.87 -9.64
CA MET A 194 -14.53 -7.40 -9.19
C MET A 194 -15.60 -7.17 -10.26
N GLY A 195 -16.39 -8.21 -10.52
CA GLY A 195 -17.43 -8.25 -11.55
C GLY A 195 -17.05 -9.08 -12.78
N LEU A 196 -15.76 -9.40 -12.98
CA LEU A 196 -15.31 -10.17 -14.14
C LEU A 196 -15.72 -11.66 -14.09
N TYR A 197 -15.86 -12.20 -12.87
CA TYR A 197 -16.34 -13.56 -12.63
C TYR A 197 -17.50 -13.58 -11.63
N LYS A 198 -18.41 -14.56 -11.76
CA LYS A 198 -19.53 -14.78 -10.83
C LYS A 198 -19.09 -14.83 -9.35
N THR A 199 -17.89 -15.35 -9.10
CA THR A 199 -17.24 -15.45 -7.77
C THR A 199 -16.95 -14.11 -7.10
N SER A 200 -16.79 -13.04 -7.90
CA SER A 200 -16.56 -11.68 -7.39
C SER A 200 -17.85 -10.84 -7.30
N ALA A 201 -18.92 -11.25 -7.97
CA ALA A 201 -20.23 -10.58 -7.90
C ALA A 201 -20.86 -10.69 -6.49
N GLY A 202 -20.64 -11.82 -5.81
CA GLY A 202 -21.07 -12.00 -4.41
C GLY A 202 -20.43 -10.98 -3.47
N LEU A 203 -19.13 -10.72 -3.64
CA LEU A 203 -18.40 -9.73 -2.84
C LEU A 203 -18.92 -8.30 -3.07
N ILE A 204 -19.18 -7.92 -4.33
CA ILE A 204 -19.79 -6.63 -4.66
C ILE A 204 -21.14 -6.50 -3.96
N SER A 205 -21.99 -7.52 -4.07
CA SER A 205 -23.32 -7.51 -3.45
C SER A 205 -23.27 -7.45 -1.92
N ALA A 206 -22.18 -7.90 -1.32
CA ALA A 206 -21.96 -7.84 0.13
C ALA A 206 -21.46 -6.46 0.59
N GLY A 207 -21.07 -5.55 -0.32
CA GLY A 207 -20.52 -4.23 0.01
C GLY A 207 -18.99 -4.20 0.11
N VAL A 208 -18.29 -5.23 -0.37
CA VAL A 208 -16.82 -5.26 -0.38
C VAL A 208 -16.28 -4.26 -1.40
N ILE A 209 -15.21 -3.55 -1.04
CA ILE A 209 -14.56 -2.52 -1.86
C ILE A 209 -13.40 -3.13 -2.65
N SER A 210 -13.22 -2.73 -3.91
CA SER A 210 -12.02 -3.12 -4.67
C SER A 210 -10.80 -2.32 -4.22
N GLY A 211 -9.76 -3.01 -3.80
CA GLY A 211 -8.42 -2.45 -3.59
C GLY A 211 -7.60 -2.32 -4.87
N ARG A 212 -8.13 -2.74 -6.03
CA ARG A 212 -7.45 -2.68 -7.33
C ARG A 212 -6.05 -3.30 -7.26
N ASP A 213 -5.01 -2.56 -7.60
CA ASP A 213 -3.61 -2.99 -7.67
C ASP A 213 -2.77 -2.58 -6.45
N LEU A 214 -3.43 -2.29 -5.31
CA LEU A 214 -2.77 -2.05 -4.03
C LEU A 214 -1.93 -3.24 -3.59
N THR A 215 -0.76 -2.96 -3.01
CA THR A 215 -0.07 -3.94 -2.16
C THR A 215 -0.78 -4.06 -0.81
N THR A 216 -0.61 -5.19 -0.11
CA THR A 216 -1.15 -5.37 1.25
C THR A 216 -0.63 -4.29 2.20
N GLU A 217 0.64 -3.91 2.09
CA GLU A 217 1.26 -2.85 2.89
C GLU A 217 0.54 -1.51 2.72
N ALA A 218 0.25 -1.14 1.46
CA ALA A 218 -0.46 0.08 1.14
C ALA A 218 -1.93 -0.01 1.56
N ALA A 219 -2.60 -1.15 1.32
CA ALA A 219 -4.00 -1.35 1.69
C ALA A 219 -4.24 -1.23 3.19
N VAL A 220 -3.43 -1.92 4.00
CA VAL A 220 -3.49 -1.86 5.48
C VAL A 220 -3.29 -0.41 5.93
N THR A 221 -2.19 0.21 5.52
CA THR A 221 -1.83 1.54 6.04
C THR A 221 -2.75 2.65 5.53
N LYS A 222 -3.28 2.53 4.31
CA LYS A 222 -4.32 3.42 3.78
C LYS A 222 -5.59 3.34 4.62
N MET A 223 -6.06 2.14 4.93
CA MET A 223 -7.24 1.93 5.78
C MET A 223 -7.04 2.50 7.18
N MET A 224 -5.90 2.18 7.82
CA MET A 224 -5.57 2.67 9.15
C MET A 224 -5.55 4.21 9.22
N VAL A 225 -4.91 4.87 8.24
CA VAL A 225 -4.83 6.34 8.18
C VAL A 225 -6.20 6.97 7.87
N LEU A 226 -6.99 6.40 6.95
CA LEU A 226 -8.30 6.96 6.61
C LEU A 226 -9.32 6.83 7.73
N LEU A 227 -9.35 5.69 8.42
CA LEU A 227 -10.18 5.49 9.61
C LEU A 227 -9.76 6.40 10.77
N GLY A 228 -8.46 6.62 10.96
CA GLY A 228 -7.92 7.52 11.98
C GLY A 228 -8.27 9.00 11.77
N ARG A 229 -8.67 9.40 10.56
CA ARG A 229 -9.07 10.79 10.25
C ARG A 229 -10.47 11.17 10.74
N GLY A 230 -11.24 10.25 11.32
CA GLY A 230 -12.60 10.53 11.79
C GLY A 230 -13.56 10.96 10.68
N LEU A 231 -13.33 10.47 9.45
CA LEU A 231 -14.19 10.75 8.30
C LEU A 231 -15.47 9.90 8.37
N PRO A 232 -16.59 10.36 7.79
CA PRO A 232 -17.77 9.52 7.61
C PRO A 232 -17.43 8.26 6.81
N GLU A 233 -18.06 7.13 7.17
CA GLU A 233 -17.78 5.81 6.57
C GLU A 233 -17.82 5.83 5.03
N GLY A 234 -18.87 6.39 4.43
CA GLY A 234 -18.98 6.49 2.97
C GLY A 234 -17.83 7.28 2.32
N LYS A 235 -17.23 8.25 3.04
CA LYS A 235 -16.06 8.99 2.56
C LYS A 235 -14.78 8.15 2.68
N VAL A 236 -14.64 7.36 3.74
CA VAL A 236 -13.53 6.39 3.88
C VAL A 236 -13.60 5.37 2.74
N SER A 237 -14.77 4.77 2.51
CA SER A 237 -14.99 3.78 1.45
C SER A 237 -14.66 4.33 0.05
N ASN A 238 -15.10 5.56 -0.24
CA ASN A 238 -14.77 6.23 -1.50
C ASN A 238 -13.25 6.44 -1.64
N LEU A 239 -12.59 6.97 -0.62
CA LEU A 239 -11.14 7.22 -0.64
C LEU A 239 -10.31 5.94 -0.73
N LEU A 240 -10.78 4.82 -0.18
CA LEU A 240 -10.12 3.53 -0.30
C LEU A 240 -10.04 3.06 -1.76
N SER A 241 -11.10 3.28 -2.54
CA SER A 241 -11.20 2.85 -3.95
C SER A 241 -10.49 3.76 -4.96
N MET A 242 -10.00 4.93 -4.53
CA MET A 242 -9.40 5.95 -5.39
C MET A 242 -7.92 6.19 -5.07
N SER A 243 -7.12 6.56 -6.08
CA SER A 243 -5.72 6.94 -5.90
C SER A 243 -5.59 8.28 -5.16
N ILE A 244 -4.95 8.30 -3.99
CA ILE A 244 -4.69 9.51 -3.19
C ILE A 244 -3.30 10.08 -3.52
N CYS A 245 -2.29 9.22 -3.47
CA CYS A 245 -0.88 9.58 -3.62
C CYS A 245 -0.13 8.60 -4.53
N GLY A 246 -0.86 7.96 -5.45
CA GLY A 246 -0.28 7.18 -6.55
C GLY A 246 -0.15 5.69 -6.27
N GLU A 247 -0.84 5.21 -5.24
CA GLU A 247 -0.90 3.83 -4.77
C GLU A 247 -1.79 2.92 -5.62
N ILE A 248 -2.71 3.51 -6.40
CA ILE A 248 -3.66 2.81 -7.30
C ILE A 248 -3.49 3.33 -8.74
N SER A 249 -3.67 2.42 -9.72
CA SER A 249 -3.77 2.72 -11.16
C SER A 249 -5.20 2.61 -11.70
#